data_AF-A0A5B1L1F0-F1
#
_entry.id   AF-A0A5B1L1F0-F1
#
_cell.length_a   1.000
_cell.length_b   1.000
_cell.length_c   1.000
_cell.angle_alpha   90.00
_cell.angle_beta   90.00
_cell.angle_gamma   90.00
#
_symmetry.space_group_name_H-M   'P 1'
#
loop_
_entity.id
_entity.type
_entity.pdbx_description
1 polymer ?
#
loop_
_entity_poly.entity_id
_entity_poly.type
_entity_poly.pdbx_seq_one_letter_code
_entity_poly.pdbx_strand_id
1 'polypeptide(L)'
;RDISKAFDKVWHNGLKYKLITKALPKFLIRILSNYLDDRTASIRMGSYVGPPFDLLSGVPQRGCLSPTLFSFYTSDLPPPSGKNEHIIYADDITQIIL
;
A
#
# COMPACT_ATOMS: atom_id res chain seq x y z
N ARG A 1 -2.73 -2.97 -17.14
CA ARG A 1 -2.96 -1.50 -17.04
C ARG A 1 -2.28 -1.10 -15.75
N ASP A 2 -1.15 -0.40 -15.85
CA ASP A 2 -0.30 -0.08 -14.69
C ASP A 2 -1.08 0.79 -13.67
N ILE A 3 -1.03 0.43 -12.39
CA ILE A 3 -1.59 1.26 -11.31
C ILE A 3 -0.53 2.29 -10.97
N SER A 4 -0.56 3.43 -11.68
CA SER A 4 0.39 4.51 -11.41
C SER A 4 0.35 4.92 -9.93
N LYS A 5 1.51 4.86 -9.28
CA LYS A 5 1.72 5.20 -7.85
C LYS A 5 0.90 4.31 -6.90
N ALA A 6 0.88 3.01 -7.12
CA ALA A 6 0.12 2.07 -6.30
C ALA A 6 0.46 2.15 -4.80
N PHE A 7 1.75 2.28 -4.47
CA PHE A 7 2.21 2.44 -3.09
C PHE A 7 1.74 3.72 -2.42
N ASP A 8 1.40 4.79 -3.15
CA ASP A 8 0.96 6.07 -2.57
C ASP A 8 -0.55 6.08 -2.25
N LYS A 9 -1.30 5.09 -2.79
CA LYS A 9 -2.76 5.03 -2.74
C LYS A 9 -3.32 4.01 -1.73
N VAL A 10 -2.46 3.34 -0.98
CA VAL A 10 -2.89 2.35 0.03
C VAL A 10 -3.73 3.05 1.10
N TRP A 11 -4.99 2.67 1.24
CA TRP A 11 -5.87 3.24 2.26
C TRP A 11 -5.56 2.63 3.63
N HIS A 12 -5.07 3.45 4.56
CA HIS A 12 -4.62 2.99 5.88
C HIS A 12 -5.73 2.31 6.68
N ASN A 13 -6.93 2.91 6.76
CA ASN A 13 -8.03 2.34 7.54
C ASN A 13 -8.48 1.00 6.98
N GLY A 14 -8.58 0.88 5.65
CA GLY A 14 -8.91 -0.39 4.99
C GLY A 14 -7.86 -1.47 5.25
N LEU A 15 -6.57 -1.11 5.19
CA LEU A 15 -5.46 -2.02 5.49
C LEU A 15 -5.48 -2.47 6.97
N LYS A 16 -5.66 -1.55 7.92
CA LYS A 16 -5.77 -1.87 9.35
C LYS A 16 -6.96 -2.77 9.64
N TYR A 17 -8.13 -2.47 9.06
CA TYR A 17 -9.32 -3.33 9.17
C TYR A 17 -9.04 -4.75 8.69
N LYS A 18 -8.33 -4.88 7.57
CA LYS A 18 -7.96 -6.19 7.01
C LYS A 18 -6.94 -6.94 7.90
N LEU A 19 -5.98 -6.23 8.49
CA LEU A 19 -5.02 -6.80 9.45
C LEU A 19 -5.72 -7.35 10.70
N ILE A 20 -6.75 -6.63 11.19
CA ILE A 20 -7.58 -7.07 12.33
C ILE A 20 -8.41 -8.30 11.94
N THR A 21 -9.05 -8.28 10.77
CA THR A 21 -9.93 -9.35 10.30
C THR A 21 -9.20 -10.67 10.03
N LYS A 22 -7.91 -10.63 9.64
CA LYS A 22 -7.09 -11.84 9.41
C LYS A 22 -6.53 -12.48 10.69
N ALA A 23 -7.00 -12.07 11.87
CA ALA A 23 -6.66 -12.66 13.18
C ALA A 23 -5.14 -12.70 13.47
N LEU A 24 -4.38 -11.71 13.01
CA LEU A 24 -2.97 -11.58 13.35
C LEU A 24 -2.79 -11.30 14.85
N PRO A 25 -1.64 -11.70 15.43
CA PRO A 25 -1.28 -11.32 16.80
C PRO A 25 -1.43 -9.80 17.02
N LYS A 26 -2.08 -9.42 18.13
CA LYS A 26 -2.33 -8.00 18.47
C LYS A 26 -1.07 -7.14 18.44
N PHE A 27 0.07 -7.69 18.85
CA PHE A 27 1.34 -6.96 18.83
C PHE A 27 1.77 -6.61 17.39
N LEU A 28 1.59 -7.51 16.43
CA LEU A 28 1.89 -7.26 15.02
C LEU A 28 0.95 -6.21 14.45
N ILE A 29 -0.35 -6.31 14.72
CA ILE A 29 -1.32 -5.29 14.28
C ILE A 29 -0.92 -3.91 14.79
N ARG A 30 -0.47 -3.81 16.05
CA ARG A 30 -0.01 -2.53 16.62
C ARG A 30 1.25 -2.00 15.93
N ILE A 31 2.25 -2.86 15.71
CA ILE A 31 3.49 -2.47 15.00
C ILE A 31 3.16 -1.98 13.58
N LEU A 32 2.33 -2.72 12.86
CA LEU A 32 1.97 -2.37 11.48
C LEU A 32 1.07 -1.13 11.41
N SER A 33 0.20 -0.92 12.39
CA SER A 33 -0.61 0.30 12.47
C SER A 33 0.28 1.52 12.74
N ASN A 34 1.18 1.43 13.72
CA ASN A 34 2.15 2.50 14.01
C ASN A 34 3.08 2.79 12.83
N TYR A 35 3.39 1.78 12.01
CA TYR A 35 4.20 1.95 10.80
C TYR A 35 3.48 2.78 9.71
N LEU A 36 2.15 2.84 9.74
CA LEU A 36 1.32 3.60 8.80
C LEU A 36 0.96 5.01 9.32
N ASP A 37 0.86 5.15 10.65
CA ASP A 37 0.43 6.37 11.34
C ASP A 37 1.49 7.47 11.41
N ASP A 38 1.03 8.70 11.67
CA ASP A 38 1.82 9.91 11.92
C ASP A 38 2.89 10.22 10.85
N ARG A 39 2.59 9.89 9.59
CA ARG A 39 3.49 10.15 8.47
C ARG A 39 3.25 11.54 7.91
N THR A 40 4.32 12.30 7.72
CA THR A 40 4.30 13.63 7.10
C THR A 40 5.21 13.70 5.88
N ALA A 41 4.89 14.56 4.92
CA ALA A 41 5.76 14.90 3.79
C ALA A 41 5.88 16.42 3.62
N SER A 42 6.95 16.86 2.97
CA SER A 42 7.15 18.27 2.59
C SER A 42 7.50 18.35 1.11
N ILE A 43 7.07 19.43 0.46
CA ILE A 43 7.40 19.71 -0.95
C ILE A 43 8.76 20.43 -0.97
N ARG A 44 9.70 19.94 -1.79
CA ARG A 44 10.98 20.62 -2.06
C ARG A 44 11.01 21.15 -3.49
N MET A 45 11.31 22.43 -3.66
CA MET A 45 11.52 23.07 -4.97
C MET A 45 12.85 23.82 -4.96
N GLY A 46 13.88 23.26 -5.59
CA GLY A 46 15.24 23.80 -5.50
C GLY A 46 15.75 23.79 -4.05
N SER A 47 16.09 24.97 -3.52
CA SER A 47 16.50 25.18 -2.13
C SER A 47 15.32 25.40 -1.17
N TYR A 48 14.11 25.64 -1.68
CA TYR A 48 12.92 25.85 -0.85
C TYR A 48 12.35 24.51 -0.37
N VAL A 49 12.01 24.45 0.93
CA VAL A 49 11.27 23.35 1.55
C VAL A 49 10.00 23.94 2.15
N GLY A 50 8.84 23.48 1.65
CA GLY A 50 7.54 23.87 2.15
C GLY A 50 7.20 23.23 3.51
N PRO A 51 6.13 23.71 4.18
CA PRO A 51 5.69 23.15 5.44
C PRO A 51 5.33 21.66 5.29
N PRO A 52 5.50 20.85 6.36
CA PRO A 52 5.05 19.47 6.36
C PRO A 52 3.52 19.38 6.29
N PHE A 53 3.02 18.33 5.65
CA PHE A 53 1.60 17.96 5.61
C PHE A 53 1.45 16.46 5.85
N ASP A 54 0.29 16.06 6.38
CA ASP A 54 0.02 14.67 6.76
C ASP A 54 -0.24 13.77 5.54
N LEU A 55 0.31 12.56 5.58
CA LEU A 55 0.12 11.51 4.59
C LEU A 55 -0.95 10.52 5.06
N LEU A 56 -2.19 10.80 4.69
CA LEU A 56 -3.36 9.97 5.03
C LEU A 56 -3.47 8.66 4.22
N SER A 57 -2.59 8.45 3.25
CA SER A 57 -2.57 7.25 2.41
C SER A 57 -1.16 6.85 1.98
N GLY A 58 -1.06 5.61 1.52
CA GLY A 58 0.15 5.03 0.96
C GLY A 58 1.04 4.35 1.99
N VAL A 59 2.13 3.75 1.52
CA VAL A 59 3.16 3.13 2.35
C VAL A 59 4.52 3.73 2.01
N PRO A 60 5.52 3.70 2.91
CA PRO A 60 6.84 4.28 2.64
C PRO A 60 7.53 3.57 1.46
N GLN A 61 7.81 4.25 0.35
CA GLN A 61 8.38 3.61 -0.86
C GLN A 61 9.76 2.95 -0.67
N ARG A 62 10.47 3.25 0.44
CA ARG A 62 11.78 2.65 0.80
C ARG A 62 11.74 1.77 2.04
N GLY A 63 10.55 1.53 2.58
CA GLY A 63 10.41 0.76 3.81
C GLY A 63 10.30 -0.73 3.53
N CYS A 64 11.07 -1.55 4.26
CA CYS A 64 11.12 -3.00 4.03
C CYS A 64 9.77 -3.70 4.19
N LEU A 65 8.84 -3.14 4.99
CA LEU A 65 7.50 -3.70 5.20
C LEU A 65 6.50 -3.28 4.12
N SER A 66 6.83 -2.30 3.29
CA SER A 66 5.91 -1.72 2.32
C SER A 66 5.48 -2.70 1.23
N PRO A 67 6.37 -3.52 0.62
CA PRO A 67 5.96 -4.56 -0.31
C PRO A 67 5.02 -5.60 0.32
N THR A 68 5.31 -6.02 1.55
CA THR A 68 4.47 -6.98 2.28
C THR A 68 3.09 -6.43 2.58
N LEU A 69 3.01 -5.17 3.04
CA LEU A 69 1.73 -4.50 3.31
C LEU A 69 0.93 -4.26 2.03
N PHE A 70 1.61 -3.95 0.93
CA PHE A 70 0.96 -3.79 -0.38
C PHE A 70 0.40 -5.12 -0.90
N SER A 71 1.19 -6.21 -0.83
CA SER A 71 0.73 -7.55 -1.20
C SER A 71 -0.48 -7.99 -0.36
N PHE A 72 -0.44 -7.71 0.95
CA PHE A 72 -1.58 -7.97 1.83
C PHE A 72 -2.79 -7.11 1.46
N TYR A 73 -2.59 -5.84 1.10
CA TYR A 73 -3.67 -4.96 0.64
C TYR A 73 -4.37 -5.54 -0.61
N THR A 74 -3.60 -5.97 -1.61
CA THR A 74 -4.13 -6.48 -2.89
C THR A 74 -4.59 -7.94 -2.88
N SER A 75 -4.40 -8.69 -1.77
CA SER A 75 -4.69 -10.13 -1.71
C SER A 75 -6.14 -10.53 -1.98
N ASP A 76 -7.09 -9.60 -1.85
CA ASP A 76 -8.53 -9.88 -2.02
C ASP A 76 -9.06 -9.35 -3.36
N LEU A 77 -8.15 -8.96 -4.27
CA LEU A 77 -8.56 -8.59 -5.62
C LEU A 77 -9.27 -9.78 -6.28
N PRO A 78 -10.42 -9.56 -6.93
CA PRO A 78 -11.14 -10.63 -7.58
C PRO A 78 -10.24 -11.29 -8.64
N PRO A 79 -10.35 -12.61 -8.83
CA PRO A 79 -9.63 -13.28 -9.90
C PRO A 79 -10.05 -12.70 -11.26
N PRO A 80 -9.19 -12.78 -12.27
CA PRO A 80 -9.51 -12.31 -13.61
C PRO A 80 -10.77 -13.02 -14.13
N SER A 81 -11.68 -12.26 -14.75
CA SER A 81 -12.84 -12.85 -15.43
C SER A 81 -12.40 -13.51 -16.75
N GLY A 82 -12.82 -14.75 -17.01
CA GLY A 82 -12.57 -15.48 -18.27
C GLY A 82 -11.29 -16.32 -18.28
N LYS A 83 -10.64 -16.48 -19.45
CA LYS A 83 -9.33 -17.16 -19.61
C LYS A 83 -8.13 -16.27 -19.28
N ASN A 84 -8.37 -15.11 -18.66
CA ASN A 84 -7.31 -14.16 -18.39
C ASN A 84 -6.54 -14.60 -17.14
N GLU A 85 -5.24 -14.31 -17.09
CA GLU A 85 -4.40 -14.53 -15.90
C GLU A 85 -3.90 -13.18 -15.37
N HIS A 86 -3.87 -13.01 -14.04
CA HIS A 86 -3.27 -11.85 -13.38
C HIS A 86 -1.92 -12.25 -12.81
N ILE A 87 -0.86 -11.61 -13.27
CA ILE A 87 0.45 -11.64 -12.62
C ILE A 87 0.57 -10.34 -11.84
N ILE A 88 0.63 -10.45 -10.52
CA ILE A 88 0.77 -9.31 -9.60
C ILE A 88 2.19 -9.39 -9.01
N TYR A 89 3.01 -8.37 -9.29
CA TYR A 89 4.35 -8.25 -8.71
C TYR A 89 4.56 -6.83 -8.20
N ALA A 90 4.71 -6.68 -6.87
CA ALA A 90 4.81 -5.37 -6.23
C ALA A 90 3.69 -4.43 -6.72
N ASP A 91 4.01 -3.29 -7.33
CA ASP A 91 3.07 -2.33 -7.91
C ASP A 91 2.57 -2.68 -9.33
N ASP A 92 3.21 -3.63 -10.00
CA ASP A 92 2.85 -4.06 -11.34
C ASP A 92 1.72 -5.09 -11.31
N ILE A 93 0.56 -4.73 -11.88
CA ILE A 93 -0.51 -5.67 -12.22
C ILE A 93 -0.53 -5.82 -13.75
N THR A 94 -0.06 -6.99 -14.20
CA THR A 94 -0.14 -7.39 -15.60
C THR A 94 -1.30 -8.35 -15.78
N GLN A 95 -2.27 -7.96 -16.61
CA GLN A 95 -3.35 -8.84 -17.06
C GLN A 95 -2.94 -9.41 -18.42
N ILE A 96 -2.76 -10.73 -18.48
CA ILE A 96 -2.55 -11.44 -19.73
C ILE A 96 -3.94 -11.77 -20.28
N ILE A 97 -4.23 -11.27 -21.47
CA ILE A 97 -5.45 -11.62 -22.21
C ILE A 97 -5.09 -12.77 -23.14
N LEU A 98 -5.77 -13.91 -22.97
CA LEU A 98 -5.67 -15.09 -23.83
C LEU A 98 -6.85 -15.18 -24.79
#